data_AF-A0A062VFR8-F1
#
_entry.id   AF-A0A062VFR8-F1
#
_cell.length_a   1.000
_cell.length_b   1.000
_cell.length_c   1.000
_cell.angle_alpha   90.00
_cell.angle_beta   90.00
_cell.angle_gamma   90.00
#
_symmetry.space_group_name_H-M   'P 1'
#
loop_
_entity.id
_entity.type
_entity.pdbx_description
1 polymer ?
#
loop_
_entity_poly.entity_id
_entity_poly.type
_entity_poly.pdbx_seq_one_letter_code
_entity_poly.pdbx_strand_id
1 'polypeptide(L)'
;MYRSYIMAAVASFFLSACASQVRETYAFNATSANALVMIGVKSEVGPYGITFNKMDSATCEVHPLGLGRSFDHNAPFSPTAYRASGPHYILASFEPGDWVIASMSYQAGVTRAVRFDERGFAFNAKPGEFIYVGDIVLTRNDIQFEGRNRAHALSYLQDYPDIAVAPTDAPHWLTPFRRGAPEPNCRTSSIAQ
;
A
#
# COMPACT_ATOMS: atom_id res chain seq x y z
N MET A 1 -70.54 26.67 1.13
CA MET A 1 -69.93 25.77 0.13
C MET A 1 -68.49 26.22 -0.07
N TYR A 2 -67.54 25.54 0.58
CA TYR A 2 -66.11 25.87 0.52
C TYR A 2 -65.44 25.08 -0.61
N ARG A 3 -64.77 25.76 -1.53
CA ARG A 3 -63.86 25.13 -2.50
C ARG A 3 -62.43 25.27 -1.99
N SER A 4 -61.81 24.12 -1.86
CA SER A 4 -60.46 23.87 -1.37
C SER A 4 -59.39 24.56 -2.21
N TYR A 5 -58.44 25.24 -1.54
CA TYR A 5 -57.11 25.54 -2.08
C TYR A 5 -56.11 24.74 -1.26
N ILE A 6 -55.64 23.62 -1.81
CA ILE A 6 -54.52 22.87 -1.25
C ILE A 6 -53.26 23.49 -1.85
N MET A 7 -52.60 24.36 -1.09
CA MET A 7 -51.20 24.72 -1.35
C MET A 7 -50.33 23.52 -1.01
N ALA A 8 -49.78 22.87 -2.03
CA ALA A 8 -48.73 21.88 -1.87
C ALA A 8 -47.42 22.60 -1.50
N ALA A 9 -47.09 22.64 -0.21
CA ALA A 9 -45.76 22.99 0.25
C ALA A 9 -44.86 21.75 0.12
N VAL A 10 -44.11 21.66 -0.97
CA VAL A 10 -43.03 20.68 -1.12
C VAL A 10 -41.87 21.17 -0.26
N ALA A 11 -41.82 20.69 0.99
CA ALA A 11 -40.66 20.86 1.85
C ALA A 11 -39.55 19.91 1.35
N SER A 12 -38.63 20.46 0.56
CA SER A 12 -37.37 19.81 0.20
C SER A 12 -36.54 19.58 1.45
N PHE A 13 -36.71 18.42 2.08
CA PHE A 13 -35.71 17.87 3.00
C PHE A 13 -34.47 17.51 2.18
N PHE A 14 -33.55 18.46 2.03
CA PHE A 14 -32.16 18.14 1.76
C PHE A 14 -31.62 17.43 3.01
N LEU A 15 -31.82 16.12 3.05
CA LEU A 15 -30.98 15.23 3.85
C LEU A 15 -29.58 15.37 3.29
N SER A 16 -28.80 16.26 3.91
CA SER A 16 -27.35 16.24 3.90
C SER A 16 -26.92 14.89 4.46
N ALA A 17 -26.98 13.85 3.63
CA ALA A 17 -26.18 12.66 3.83
C ALA A 17 -24.73 13.14 3.69
N CYS A 18 -24.14 13.58 4.81
CA CYS A 18 -22.71 13.46 4.96
C CYS A 18 -22.42 12.00 4.63
N ALA A 19 -21.89 11.78 3.43
CA ALA A 19 -21.30 10.51 3.09
C ALA A 19 -20.23 10.30 4.14
N SER A 20 -20.55 9.50 5.15
CA SER A 20 -19.59 8.94 6.08
C SER A 20 -18.69 8.08 5.20
N GLN A 21 -17.66 8.69 4.61
CA GLN A 21 -16.53 7.96 4.09
C GLN A 21 -16.09 7.08 5.24
N VAL A 22 -16.28 5.77 5.08
CA VAL A 22 -15.78 4.77 6.00
C VAL A 22 -14.26 4.93 5.95
N ARG A 23 -13.72 5.82 6.81
CA ARG A 23 -12.28 5.87 7.07
C ARG A 23 -11.96 4.51 7.66
N GLU A 24 -11.16 3.72 6.96
CA GLU A 24 -10.48 2.61 7.59
C GLU A 24 -9.73 3.18 8.80
N THR A 25 -10.16 2.82 10.00
CA THR A 25 -9.42 3.15 11.23
C THR A 25 -8.20 2.24 11.29
N TYR A 26 -7.02 2.84 11.18
CA TYR A 26 -5.73 2.19 11.37
C TYR A 26 -5.32 2.31 12.84
N ALA A 27 -6.21 1.92 13.77
CA ALA A 27 -5.87 1.88 15.19
C ALA A 27 -4.71 0.90 15.39
N PHE A 28 -3.50 1.44 15.53
CA PHE A 28 -2.25 0.66 15.61
C PHE A 28 -1.42 1.07 16.82
N ASN A 29 -0.91 0.07 17.52
CA ASN A 29 0.01 0.26 18.65
C ASN A 29 1.13 -0.79 18.65
N ALA A 30 2.12 -0.58 19.50
CA ALA A 30 3.31 -1.43 19.62
C ALA A 30 3.05 -2.87 20.12
N THR A 31 1.80 -3.19 20.51
CA THR A 31 1.38 -4.53 20.95
C THR A 31 0.63 -5.31 19.86
N SER A 32 0.49 -4.72 18.67
CA SER A 32 -0.19 -5.36 17.54
C SER A 32 0.53 -6.63 17.11
N ALA A 33 -0.22 -7.70 16.80
CA ALA A 33 0.36 -8.96 16.31
C ALA A 33 1.04 -8.80 14.94
N ASN A 34 0.63 -7.79 14.18
CA ASN A 34 1.15 -7.46 12.86
C ASN A 34 2.04 -6.22 12.92
N ALA A 35 2.86 -6.04 11.89
CA ALA A 35 3.50 -4.75 11.60
C ALA A 35 2.49 -3.82 10.91
N LEU A 36 2.68 -2.51 11.06
CA LEU A 36 2.14 -1.51 10.14
C LEU A 36 3.27 -1.10 9.20
N VAL A 37 3.03 -1.07 7.90
CA VAL A 37 4.06 -0.78 6.90
C VAL A 37 3.57 0.39 6.06
N MET A 38 4.44 1.39 5.93
CA MET A 38 4.26 2.51 5.04
C MET A 38 5.30 2.49 3.92
N ILE A 39 4.84 2.69 2.69
CA ILE A 39 5.69 2.77 1.49
C ILE A 39 5.21 3.95 0.65
N GLY A 40 6.09 4.91 0.38
CA GLY A 40 5.80 5.99 -0.55
C GLY A 40 5.91 5.48 -1.98
N VAL A 41 4.97 5.85 -2.82
CA VAL A 41 4.87 5.39 -4.20
C VAL A 41 4.56 6.60 -5.07
N LYS A 42 5.37 6.80 -6.12
CA LYS A 42 5.08 7.70 -7.22
C LYS A 42 4.97 6.87 -8.49
N SER A 43 3.90 7.04 -9.26
CA SER A 43 3.74 6.33 -10.54
C SER A 43 3.87 7.30 -11.71
N GLU A 44 4.82 7.01 -12.60
CA GLU A 44 5.01 7.77 -13.84
C GLU A 44 4.16 7.23 -15.00
N VAL A 45 3.45 6.13 -14.76
CA VAL A 45 2.67 5.39 -15.77
C VAL A 45 1.17 5.42 -15.53
N GLY A 46 0.71 6.17 -14.52
CA GLY A 46 -0.70 6.28 -14.15
C GLY A 46 -1.13 5.29 -13.06
N PRO A 47 -2.43 4.97 -12.96
CA PRO A 47 -2.94 4.06 -11.94
C PRO A 47 -2.22 2.71 -11.96
N TYR A 48 -1.98 2.16 -10.77
CA TYR A 48 -1.15 0.99 -10.58
C TYR A 48 -1.72 0.02 -9.56
N GLY A 49 -1.33 -1.24 -9.63
CA GLY A 49 -1.49 -2.21 -8.56
C GLY A 49 -0.14 -2.77 -8.15
N ILE A 50 0.10 -3.00 -6.86
CA ILE A 50 1.31 -3.63 -6.33
C ILE A 50 0.88 -4.88 -5.57
N THR A 51 1.60 -5.98 -5.76
CA THR A 51 1.42 -7.19 -4.95
C THR A 51 2.68 -7.46 -4.14
N PHE A 52 2.49 -7.62 -2.85
CA PHE A 52 3.47 -8.03 -1.86
C PHE A 52 3.24 -9.50 -1.55
N ASN A 53 4.30 -10.28 -1.49
CA ASN A 53 4.23 -11.65 -1.06
C ASN A 53 5.19 -11.91 0.09
N LYS A 54 4.76 -12.77 1.01
CA LYS A 54 5.63 -13.30 2.04
C LYS A 54 6.65 -14.23 1.41
N MET A 55 7.90 -14.06 1.79
CA MET A 55 9.04 -14.79 1.26
C MET A 55 9.66 -15.62 2.39
N ASP A 56 9.97 -16.88 2.11
CA ASP A 56 10.84 -17.67 2.98
C ASP A 56 12.26 -17.14 2.86
N SER A 57 12.81 -16.58 3.94
CA SER A 57 14.14 -15.97 3.98
C SER A 57 15.28 -16.94 3.68
N ALA A 58 15.09 -18.25 3.89
CA ALA A 58 16.11 -19.26 3.69
C ALA A 58 16.18 -19.73 2.23
N THR A 59 15.04 -19.73 1.54
CA THR A 59 14.91 -20.28 0.18
C THR A 59 14.56 -19.23 -0.86
N CYS A 60 14.20 -18.02 -0.43
CA CYS A 60 13.59 -16.96 -1.23
C CYS A 60 12.37 -17.45 -2.03
N GLU A 61 11.73 -18.51 -1.56
CA GLU A 61 10.50 -19.01 -2.13
C GLU A 61 9.34 -18.08 -1.73
N VAL A 62 8.52 -17.78 -2.71
CA VAL A 62 7.23 -17.14 -2.53
C VAL A 62 6.14 -18.17 -2.82
N HIS A 63 5.36 -18.53 -1.81
CA HIS A 63 4.29 -19.50 -2.01
C HIS A 63 3.18 -18.90 -2.88
N PRO A 64 2.74 -19.58 -3.97
CA PRO A 64 1.68 -19.09 -4.84
C PRO A 64 0.33 -18.93 -4.14
N LEU A 65 0.13 -19.68 -3.05
CA LEU A 65 -1.04 -19.65 -2.17
C LEU A 65 -0.77 -18.94 -0.84
N GLY A 66 0.44 -18.40 -0.65
CA GLY A 66 0.77 -17.60 0.53
C GLY A 66 -0.12 -16.37 0.58
N LEU A 67 -0.43 -15.90 1.79
CA LEU A 67 -1.21 -14.68 2.03
C LEU A 67 -0.45 -13.46 1.49
N GLY A 68 -0.54 -13.23 0.17
CA GLY A 68 -0.08 -12.01 -0.45
C GLY A 68 -0.97 -10.84 -0.05
N ARG A 69 -0.44 -9.63 -0.14
CA ARG A 69 -1.23 -8.40 -0.08
C ARG A 69 -1.18 -7.71 -1.42
N SER A 70 -2.34 -7.36 -1.94
CA SER A 70 -2.43 -6.56 -3.16
C SER A 70 -2.99 -5.20 -2.81
N PHE A 71 -2.33 -4.17 -3.31
CA PHE A 71 -2.81 -2.80 -3.32
C PHE A 71 -3.22 -2.48 -4.75
N ASP A 72 -4.43 -1.99 -4.94
CA ASP A 72 -4.90 -1.44 -6.21
C ASP A 72 -5.19 0.03 -6.00
N HIS A 73 -4.46 0.89 -6.73
CA HIS A 73 -4.65 2.33 -6.69
C HIS A 73 -6.09 2.69 -7.04
N ASN A 74 -6.72 1.99 -7.98
CA ASN A 74 -8.09 2.26 -8.43
C ASN A 74 -9.17 1.72 -7.49
N ALA A 75 -8.80 0.99 -6.43
CA ALA A 75 -9.79 0.45 -5.53
C ALA A 75 -10.63 1.58 -4.90
N PRO A 76 -11.96 1.43 -4.78
CA PRO A 76 -12.84 2.49 -4.26
C PRO A 76 -12.55 2.88 -2.80
N PHE A 77 -11.80 2.04 -2.09
CA PHE A 77 -11.31 2.27 -0.72
C PHE A 77 -9.87 2.80 -0.67
N SER A 78 -9.16 2.89 -1.80
CA SER A 78 -7.86 3.54 -1.87
C SER A 78 -8.05 5.05 -1.70
N PRO A 79 -7.50 5.68 -0.63
CA PRO A 79 -7.61 7.13 -0.43
C PRO A 79 -6.89 7.94 -1.52
N THR A 80 -6.18 7.26 -2.43
CA THR A 80 -5.29 7.87 -3.42
C THR A 80 -5.78 7.72 -4.86
N ALA A 81 -6.92 7.04 -5.10
CA ALA A 81 -7.35 6.53 -6.40
C ALA A 81 -7.43 7.52 -7.58
N TYR A 82 -7.38 8.83 -7.32
CA TYR A 82 -7.50 9.88 -8.33
C TYR A 82 -6.20 10.68 -8.57
N ARG A 83 -5.08 10.32 -7.95
CA ARG A 83 -3.86 11.14 -7.97
C ARG A 83 -2.59 10.43 -8.43
N ALA A 84 -2.66 9.30 -9.15
CA ALA A 84 -1.53 8.42 -9.50
C ALA A 84 -0.16 9.07 -9.85
N SER A 85 -0.13 10.25 -10.46
CA SER A 85 1.10 10.98 -10.83
C SER A 85 1.78 11.74 -9.68
N GLY A 86 1.10 11.95 -8.55
CA GLY A 86 1.67 12.52 -7.32
C GLY A 86 2.43 11.48 -6.47
N PRO A 87 3.01 11.88 -5.33
CA PRO A 87 3.46 10.97 -4.30
C PRO A 87 2.28 10.54 -3.42
N HIS A 88 2.12 9.24 -3.21
CA HIS A 88 1.11 8.65 -2.32
C HIS A 88 1.75 7.62 -1.42
N TYR A 89 1.13 7.32 -0.28
CA TYR A 89 1.61 6.29 0.62
C TYR A 89 0.66 5.10 0.64
N ILE A 90 1.22 3.91 0.42
CA ILE A 90 0.58 2.67 0.85
C ILE A 90 0.79 2.57 2.35
N LEU A 91 -0.31 2.37 3.08
CA LEU A 91 -0.30 2.11 4.51
C LEU A 91 -1.12 0.83 4.75
N ALA A 92 -0.48 -0.23 5.21
CA ALA A 92 -1.15 -1.52 5.38
C ALA A 92 -0.52 -2.35 6.51
N SER A 93 -1.33 -3.22 7.12
CA SER A 93 -0.88 -4.13 8.17
C SER A 93 -0.29 -5.40 7.58
N PHE A 94 0.91 -5.83 7.96
CA PHE A 94 1.57 -7.05 7.46
C PHE A 94 1.84 -8.04 8.58
N GLU A 95 1.65 -9.33 8.31
CA GLU A 95 2.10 -10.35 9.26
C GLU A 95 3.62 -10.34 9.42
N PRO A 96 4.15 -10.76 10.57
CA PRO A 96 5.59 -10.88 10.77
C PRO A 96 6.27 -11.78 9.73
N GLY A 97 7.43 -11.36 9.23
CA GLY A 97 8.26 -12.09 8.27
C GLY A 97 8.91 -11.20 7.20
N ASP A 98 9.61 -11.82 6.26
CA ASP A 98 10.15 -11.13 5.09
C ASP A 98 9.11 -11.04 3.98
N TRP A 99 9.01 -9.85 3.41
CA TRP A 99 8.07 -9.53 2.35
C TRP A 99 8.81 -8.98 1.15
N VAL A 100 8.33 -9.31 -0.04
CA VAL A 100 8.88 -8.83 -1.31
C VAL A 100 7.77 -8.25 -2.19
N ILE A 101 8.08 -7.17 -2.90
CA ILE A 101 7.24 -6.68 -3.99
C ILE A 101 7.38 -7.67 -5.16
N ALA A 102 6.35 -8.50 -5.35
CA ALA A 102 6.40 -9.63 -6.28
C ALA A 102 5.91 -9.30 -7.70
N SER A 103 5.06 -8.29 -7.83
CA SER A 103 4.62 -7.79 -9.13
C SER A 103 4.00 -6.42 -8.99
N MET A 104 4.07 -5.65 -10.07
CA MET A 104 3.25 -4.46 -10.26
C MET A 104 2.43 -4.57 -11.54
N SER A 105 1.31 -3.87 -11.57
CA SER A 105 0.51 -3.68 -12.77
C SER A 105 0.21 -2.20 -12.93
N TYR A 106 0.01 -1.74 -14.15
CA TYR A 106 -0.45 -0.37 -14.41
C TYR A 106 -1.46 -0.33 -15.52
N GLN A 107 -2.39 0.61 -15.43
CA GLN A 107 -3.45 0.83 -16.41
C GLN A 107 -3.07 2.00 -17.31
N ALA A 108 -2.30 1.71 -18.36
CA ALA A 108 -1.99 2.66 -19.42
C ALA A 108 -2.77 2.27 -20.69
N GLY A 109 -4.09 2.49 -20.70
CA GLY A 109 -5.00 2.10 -21.79
C GLY A 109 -5.25 0.59 -21.94
N VAL A 110 -4.31 -0.26 -21.49
CA VAL A 110 -4.44 -1.72 -21.29
C VAL A 110 -3.61 -2.08 -20.04
N THR A 111 -4.14 -2.94 -19.16
CA THR A 111 -3.41 -3.41 -17.98
C THR A 111 -2.17 -4.19 -18.40
N ARG A 112 -0.98 -3.71 -18.02
CA ARG A 112 0.27 -4.46 -18.16
C ARG A 112 0.77 -4.86 -16.79
N ALA A 113 1.15 -6.13 -16.65
CA ALA A 113 1.80 -6.64 -15.45
C ALA A 113 3.31 -6.71 -15.68
N VAL A 114 4.07 -6.02 -14.84
CA VAL A 114 5.52 -6.19 -14.73
C VAL A 114 5.76 -7.17 -13.59
N ARG A 115 6.32 -8.32 -13.95
CA ARG A 115 6.76 -9.33 -12.99
C ARG A 115 8.24 -9.11 -12.73
N PHE A 116 8.60 -9.08 -11.46
CA PHE A 116 10.00 -9.06 -11.04
C PHE A 116 10.52 -10.49 -11.03
N ASP A 117 10.66 -11.08 -12.22
CA ASP A 117 11.03 -12.50 -12.33
C ASP A 117 12.50 -12.76 -11.92
N GLU A 118 13.29 -11.72 -11.64
CA GLU A 118 14.70 -11.85 -11.27
C GLU A 118 15.07 -11.29 -9.90
N ARG A 119 14.55 -10.11 -9.49
CA ARG A 119 14.79 -9.51 -8.16
C ARG A 119 13.65 -8.57 -7.78
N GLY A 120 13.17 -8.67 -6.55
CA GLY A 120 12.17 -7.78 -5.98
C GLY A 120 12.70 -6.97 -4.81
N PHE A 121 12.06 -5.84 -4.55
CA PHE A 121 12.32 -5.04 -3.36
C PHE A 121 11.73 -5.74 -2.13
N ALA A 122 12.55 -6.01 -1.13
CA ALA A 122 12.19 -6.74 0.06
C ALA A 122 12.43 -5.94 1.35
N PHE A 123 11.65 -6.27 2.37
CA PHE A 123 11.71 -5.68 3.71
C PHE A 123 11.27 -6.72 4.76
N ASN A 124 11.68 -6.52 6.01
CA ASN A 124 11.29 -7.35 7.14
C ASN A 124 10.20 -6.63 7.95
N ALA A 125 9.13 -7.34 8.27
CA ALA A 125 8.04 -6.87 9.13
C ALA A 125 8.11 -7.62 10.47
N LYS A 126 8.11 -6.90 11.59
CA LYS A 126 8.06 -7.49 12.94
C LYS A 126 6.78 -7.12 13.69
N PRO A 127 6.34 -7.96 14.64
CA PRO A 127 5.15 -7.66 15.44
C PRO A 127 5.28 -6.30 16.13
N GLY A 128 4.23 -5.48 16.06
CA GLY A 128 4.17 -4.19 16.76
C GLY A 128 5.04 -3.08 16.19
N GLU A 129 5.84 -3.34 15.14
CA GLU A 129 6.61 -2.29 14.48
C GLU A 129 5.71 -1.52 13.50
N PHE A 130 5.78 -0.19 13.56
CA PHE A 130 5.38 0.65 12.44
C PHE A 130 6.64 1.02 11.66
N ILE A 131 6.79 0.53 10.44
CA ILE A 131 7.96 0.78 9.61
C ILE A 131 7.64 1.66 8.40
N TYR A 132 8.56 2.56 8.08
CA TYR A 132 8.64 3.26 6.81
C TYR A 132 9.76 2.66 5.98
N VAL A 133 9.38 1.99 4.91
CA VAL A 133 10.31 1.30 4.02
C VAL A 133 11.08 2.31 3.16
N GLY A 134 10.38 3.35 2.70
CA GLY A 134 10.90 4.44 1.89
C GLY A 134 9.99 4.76 0.71
N ASP A 135 10.47 5.62 -0.16
CA ASP A 135 9.80 6.06 -1.39
C ASP A 135 10.30 5.24 -2.58
N ILE A 136 9.36 4.76 -3.40
CA ILE A 136 9.63 4.09 -4.66
C ILE A 136 8.98 4.81 -5.83
N VAL A 137 9.63 4.74 -6.99
CA VAL A 137 9.10 5.22 -8.26
C VAL A 137 8.79 4.03 -9.14
N LEU A 138 7.53 3.97 -9.59
CA LEU A 138 7.07 3.00 -10.57
C LEU A 138 7.23 3.60 -11.97
N THR A 139 8.06 2.96 -12.77
CA THR A 139 8.19 3.24 -14.20
C THR A 139 7.51 2.14 -15.02
N ARG A 140 7.53 2.26 -16.35
CA ARG A 140 6.91 1.26 -17.24
C ARG A 140 7.54 -0.13 -17.11
N ASN A 141 8.83 -0.20 -16.76
CA ASN A 141 9.61 -1.43 -16.81
C ASN A 141 10.26 -1.80 -15.48
N ASP A 142 10.27 -0.90 -14.49
CA ASP A 142 11.11 -1.06 -13.30
C ASP A 142 10.57 -0.29 -12.08
N ILE A 143 11.04 -0.69 -10.89
CA ILE A 143 10.84 0.01 -9.61
C ILE A 143 12.18 0.55 -9.14
N GLN A 144 12.21 1.84 -8.83
CA GLN A 144 13.40 2.50 -8.30
C GLN A 144 13.16 2.95 -6.87
N PHE A 145 14.17 2.82 -6.00
CA PHE A 145 14.13 3.35 -4.64
C PHE A 145 14.69 4.77 -4.63
N GLU A 146 13.93 5.73 -4.13
CA GLU A 146 14.27 7.16 -4.11
C GLU A 146 14.75 7.66 -2.75
N GLY A 147 14.85 6.78 -1.75
CA GLY A 147 15.23 7.15 -0.40
C GLY A 147 14.06 7.23 0.57
N ARG A 148 14.18 8.09 1.58
CA ARG A 148 13.18 8.23 2.64
C ARG A 148 12.84 9.70 2.87
N ASN A 149 11.77 10.19 2.26
CA ASN A 149 11.26 11.54 2.51
C ASN A 149 10.40 11.59 3.78
N ARG A 150 11.07 11.65 4.94
CA ARG A 150 10.39 11.69 6.25
C ARG A 150 9.43 12.86 6.41
N ALA A 151 9.74 14.03 5.85
CA ALA A 151 8.89 15.21 6.00
C ALA A 151 7.52 14.99 5.34
N HIS A 152 7.50 14.47 4.12
CA HIS A 152 6.28 14.18 3.40
C HIS A 152 5.49 13.01 4.04
N ALA A 153 6.20 11.97 4.49
CA ALA A 153 5.62 10.84 5.20
C ALA A 153 4.93 11.26 6.51
N LEU A 154 5.58 12.10 7.33
CA LEU A 154 4.99 12.63 8.56
C LEU A 154 3.79 13.55 8.29
N SER A 155 3.83 14.32 7.21
CA SER A 155 2.69 15.14 6.79
C SER A 155 1.48 14.28 6.41
N TYR A 156 1.70 13.17 5.69
CA TYR A 156 0.64 12.23 5.34
C TYR A 156 -0.02 11.59 6.57
N LEU A 157 0.76 11.27 7.60
CA LEU A 157 0.24 10.66 8.83
C LEU A 157 -0.65 11.59 9.66
N GLN A 158 -0.67 12.90 9.39
CA GLN A 158 -1.60 13.82 10.04
C GLN A 158 -3.07 13.49 9.72
N ASP A 159 -3.32 12.81 8.59
CA ASP A 159 -4.67 12.36 8.22
C ASP A 159 -5.13 11.12 9.01
N TYR A 160 -4.22 10.46 9.75
CA TYR A 160 -4.43 9.21 10.49
C TYR A 160 -4.10 9.38 11.99
N PRO A 161 -4.87 10.19 12.73
CA PRO A 161 -4.59 10.53 14.13
C PRO A 161 -4.74 9.34 15.10
N ASP A 162 -5.32 8.23 14.65
CA ASP A 162 -5.49 6.98 15.39
C ASP A 162 -4.22 6.09 15.41
N ILE A 163 -3.20 6.44 14.63
CA ILE A 163 -1.88 5.80 14.67
C ILE A 163 -1.05 6.48 15.76
N ALA A 164 -0.96 5.84 16.93
CA ALA A 164 -0.32 6.41 18.11
C ALA A 164 1.22 6.30 18.14
N VAL A 165 1.82 5.67 17.13
CA VAL A 165 3.26 5.37 17.05
C VAL A 165 3.82 6.02 15.79
N ALA A 166 5.04 6.58 15.86
CA ALA A 166 5.72 7.09 14.68
C ALA A 166 6.41 5.95 13.92
N PRO A 167 6.49 6.00 12.57
CA PRO A 167 7.18 4.98 11.81
C PRO A 167 8.69 5.06 12.02
N THR A 168 9.36 3.91 12.07
CA THR A 168 10.83 3.80 12.04
C THR A 168 11.31 3.45 10.64
N ASP A 169 12.48 3.93 10.25
CA ASP A 169 13.04 3.57 8.95
C ASP A 169 13.44 2.09 8.94
N ALA A 170 12.85 1.30 8.03
CA ALA A 170 13.22 -0.11 7.87
C ALA A 170 14.35 -0.28 6.84
N PRO A 171 15.31 -1.19 7.08
CA PRO A 171 16.21 -1.67 6.04
C PRO A 171 15.42 -2.30 4.89
N HIS A 172 15.94 -2.15 3.68
CA HIS A 172 15.42 -2.81 2.50
C HIS A 172 16.55 -3.41 1.67
N TRP A 173 16.20 -4.32 0.76
CA TRP A 173 17.17 -4.89 -0.17
C TRP A 173 16.49 -5.39 -1.43
N LEU A 174 17.29 -5.62 -2.47
CA LEU A 174 16.86 -6.36 -3.65
C LEU A 174 17.24 -7.82 -3.46
N THR A 175 16.28 -8.71 -3.63
CA THR A 175 16.49 -10.16 -3.49
C THR A 175 15.86 -10.91 -4.64
N PRO A 176 16.54 -11.92 -5.21
CA PRO A 176 15.89 -12.82 -6.14
C PRO A 176 14.84 -13.65 -5.39
N PHE A 177 13.71 -13.92 -6.04
CA PHE A 177 12.66 -14.76 -5.46
C PHE A 177 12.00 -15.60 -6.54
N ARG A 178 11.46 -16.75 -6.16
CA ARG A 178 10.80 -17.66 -7.09
C ARG A 178 9.47 -18.15 -6.54
N ARG A 179 8.46 -18.24 -7.42
CA ARG A 179 7.14 -18.73 -7.02
C ARG A 179 7.09 -20.25 -6.99
N GLY A 180 6.70 -20.81 -5.85
CA GLY A 180 6.41 -22.24 -5.67
C GLY A 180 7.62 -23.18 -5.75
N ALA A 181 8.82 -22.63 -5.65
CA ALA A 181 10.07 -23.39 -5.52
C ALA A 181 11.16 -22.52 -4.89
N PRO A 182 12.16 -23.13 -4.25
CA PRO A 182 13.38 -22.42 -3.82
C PRO A 182 14.09 -21.73 -4.98
N GLU A 183 14.65 -20.55 -4.70
CA GLU A 183 15.51 -19.79 -5.61
C GLU A 183 16.98 -20.21 -5.43
N PRO A 184 17.62 -20.80 -6.46
CA PRO A 184 19.00 -21.30 -6.37
C PRO A 184 20.03 -20.24 -5.93
N ASN A 185 19.78 -18.96 -6.24
CA ASN A 185 20.67 -17.86 -5.90
C ASN A 185 20.12 -17.00 -4.76
N CYS A 186 19.31 -17.57 -3.86
CA CYS A 186 18.71 -16.84 -2.75
C CYS A 186 19.77 -16.09 -1.93
N ARG A 187 19.55 -14.78 -1.78
CA ARG A 187 20.43 -13.87 -1.02
C ARG A 187 19.56 -12.80 -0.35
N THR A 188 19.48 -12.86 0.97
CA THR A 188 18.62 -11.99 1.80
C THR A 188 19.38 -10.89 2.54
N SER A 189 20.59 -10.55 2.11
CA SER A 189 21.39 -9.51 2.77
C SER A 189 20.78 -8.11 2.56
N SER A 190 20.35 -7.48 3.65
CA SER A 190 20.00 -6.06 3.71
C SER A 190 21.15 -5.22 3.17
N ILE A 191 20.95 -4.46 2.08
CA ILE A 191 21.93 -3.45 1.71
C ILE A 191 21.71 -2.30 2.69
N ALA A 192 22.54 -2.23 3.74
CA ALA A 192 22.63 -1.02 4.54
C ALA A 192 23.20 0.08 3.63
N GLN A 193 22.34 1.00 3.21
CA GLN A 193 22.75 2.29 2.63
C GLN A 193 22.86 3.31 3.76
#